data_AF-A0A970GJD7-F1
#
_entry.id   AF-A0A970GJD7-F1
#
_cell.length_a   1.000
_cell.length_b   1.000
_cell.length_c   1.000
_cell.angle_alpha   90.00
_cell.angle_beta   90.00
_cell.angle_gamma   90.00
#
_symmetry.space_group_name_H-M   'P 1'
#
loop_
_entity.id
_entity.type
_entity.pdbx_description
1 polymer ?
#
loop_
_entity_poly.entity_id
_entity_poly.type
_entity_poly.pdbx_seq_one_letter_code
_entity_poly.pdbx_strand_id
1 'polypeptide(L)'
;MRPIKSLSPMTAWLLRLGLLLMVGLLVWPAIEYFSFTSLNSALNLAYALFAVLLFFGGFTNKHSLTMISGLALFLLSVWHIYWQYRGISLNFGAYAITGILGLHFFVNGNK
;
A
#
# COMPACT_ATOMS: atom_id res chain seq x y z
N MET A 1 -27.21 -5.29 -17.37
CA MET A 1 -26.31 -6.47 -17.32
C MET A 1 -26.06 -6.83 -15.85
N ARG A 2 -26.01 -8.11 -15.46
CA ARG A 2 -25.70 -8.52 -14.08
C ARG A 2 -24.18 -8.55 -13.88
N PRO A 3 -23.61 -7.97 -12.82
CA PRO A 3 -22.18 -7.99 -12.58
C PRO A 3 -21.68 -9.43 -12.29
N ILE A 4 -20.50 -9.77 -12.81
CA ILE A 4 -19.86 -11.08 -12.61
C ILE A 4 -19.25 -11.14 -11.20
N LYS A 5 -20.09 -11.35 -10.18
CA LYS A 5 -19.69 -11.35 -8.77
C LYS A 5 -18.66 -12.43 -8.41
N SER A 6 -18.54 -13.49 -9.20
CA SER A 6 -17.54 -14.56 -9.01
C SER A 6 -16.09 -14.08 -9.16
N LEU A 7 -15.85 -12.95 -9.81
CA LEU A 7 -14.51 -12.36 -9.97
C LEU A 7 -14.09 -11.44 -8.81
N SER A 8 -14.98 -11.16 -7.86
CA SER A 8 -14.67 -10.35 -6.68
C SER A 8 -13.39 -10.78 -5.93
N PRO A 9 -13.23 -12.07 -5.55
CA PRO A 9 -12.01 -12.50 -4.84
C PRO A 9 -10.75 -12.36 -5.71
N MET A 10 -10.86 -12.59 -7.02
CA MET A 10 -9.76 -12.40 -7.96
C MET A 10 -9.36 -10.93 -8.05
N THR A 11 -10.32 -10.01 -8.13
CA THR A 11 -10.03 -8.57 -8.13
C THR A 11 -9.35 -8.11 -6.84
N ALA A 12 -9.79 -8.60 -5.68
CA ALA A 12 -9.15 -8.28 -4.41
C ALA A 12 -7.67 -8.74 -4.39
N TRP A 13 -7.38 -9.95 -4.90
CA TRP A 13 -6.00 -10.42 -5.04
C TRP A 13 -5.15 -9.59 -6.00
N LEU A 14 -5.71 -9.20 -7.15
CA LEU A 14 -5.03 -8.31 -8.10
C LEU A 14 -4.73 -6.95 -7.47
N LEU A 15 -5.64 -6.39 -6.66
CA LEU A 15 -5.41 -5.14 -5.95
C LEU A 15 -4.29 -5.27 -4.90
N ARG A 16 -4.20 -6.42 -4.19
CA ARG A 16 -3.09 -6.68 -3.26
C ARG A 16 -1.75 -6.77 -4.00
N LEU A 17 -1.70 -7.52 -5.10
CA LEU A 17 -0.50 -7.66 -5.93
C LEU A 17 -0.08 -6.32 -6.54
N GLY A 18 -1.03 -5.55 -7.07
CA GLY A 18 -0.78 -4.21 -7.61
C GLY A 18 -0.23 -3.26 -6.56
N LEU A 19 -0.81 -3.27 -5.35
CA LEU A 19 -0.30 -2.49 -4.22
C LEU A 19 1.14 -2.90 -3.86
N LEU A 20 1.40 -4.20 -3.73
CA LEU A 20 2.72 -4.72 -3.37
C LEU A 20 3.78 -4.29 -4.38
N LEU A 21 3.50 -4.44 -5.67
CA LEU A 21 4.40 -4.03 -6.75
C LEU A 21 4.63 -2.53 -6.75
N MET A 22 3.57 -1.72 -6.61
CA MET A 22 3.67 -0.27 -6.60
C MET A 22 4.51 0.24 -5.42
N VAL A 23 4.27 -0.28 -4.22
CA VAL A 23 5.06 0.06 -3.03
C VAL A 23 6.51 -0.42 -3.19
N GLY A 24 6.72 -1.62 -3.74
CA GLY A 24 8.05 -2.13 -4.06
C GLY A 24 8.84 -1.18 -4.95
N LEU A 25 8.23 -0.68 -6.02
CA LEU A 25 8.84 0.30 -6.93
C LEU A 25 9.14 1.65 -6.25
N LEU A 26 8.26 2.11 -5.36
CA LEU A 26 8.43 3.36 -4.63
C LEU A 26 9.56 3.29 -3.60
N VAL A 27 9.71 2.15 -2.93
CA VAL A 27 10.67 1.98 -1.83
C VAL A 27 12.01 1.43 -2.31
N TRP A 28 12.10 0.81 -3.49
CA TRP A 28 13.34 0.25 -4.03
C TRP A 28 14.54 1.21 -3.98
N PRO A 29 14.44 2.47 -4.45
CA PRO A 29 15.55 3.41 -4.38
C PRO A 29 15.98 3.72 -2.94
N ALA A 30 15.04 3.69 -1.99
CA ALA A 30 15.33 3.93 -0.58
C ALA A 30 16.01 2.73 0.11
N ILE A 31 15.83 1.52 -0.41
CA ILE A 31 16.51 0.31 0.07
C ILE A 31 17.96 0.28 -0.41
N GLU A 32 18.22 0.71 -1.65
CA GLU A 32 19.57 0.70 -2.23
C GLU A 32 20.54 1.65 -1.51
N TYR A 33 20.02 2.80 -1.02
CA TYR A 33 20.80 3.78 -0.24
C TYR A 33 20.41 3.82 1.24
N PHE A 34 19.97 2.68 1.77
CA PHE A 34 19.39 2.62 3.09
C PHE A 34 20.36 3.09 4.19
N SER A 35 19.91 4.05 5.01
CA SER A 35 20.62 4.51 6.19
C SER A 35 19.67 4.66 7.37
N PHE A 36 19.94 3.91 8.45
CA PHE A 36 19.15 3.89 9.69
C PHE A 36 19.05 5.25 10.39
N THR A 37 19.91 6.21 10.04
CA THR A 37 19.94 7.54 10.67
C THR A 37 18.85 8.46 10.14
N SER A 38 18.21 8.12 9.02
CA SER A 38 17.23 8.99 8.36
C SER A 38 15.78 8.54 8.62
N LEU A 39 14.97 9.47 9.15
CA LEU A 39 13.52 9.26 9.36
C LEU A 39 12.81 8.79 8.08
N ASN A 40 13.21 9.34 6.94
CA ASN A 40 12.64 8.98 5.63
C ASN A 40 12.90 7.50 5.28
N SER A 41 14.08 6.96 5.58
CA SER A 41 14.38 5.54 5.34
C SER A 41 13.57 4.63 6.26
N ALA A 42 13.38 5.01 7.53
CA ALA A 42 12.52 4.28 8.46
C ALA A 42 11.05 4.25 7.98
N LEU A 43 10.53 5.37 7.47
CA LEU A 43 9.17 5.46 6.94
C LEU A 43 9.00 4.64 5.66
N ASN A 44 9.98 4.68 4.73
CA ASN A 44 9.97 3.85 3.53
C ASN A 44 9.99 2.35 3.89
N LEU A 45 10.76 1.96 4.90
CA LEU A 45 10.81 0.58 5.37
C LEU A 45 9.49 0.15 6.02
N ALA A 46 8.88 1.01 6.84
CA ALA A 46 7.54 0.79 7.37
C ALA A 46 6.50 0.63 6.24
N TYR A 47 6.63 1.45 5.19
CA TYR A 47 5.74 1.39 4.02
C TYR A 47 5.84 0.05 3.30
N ALA A 48 7.05 -0.43 3.03
CA ALA A 48 7.29 -1.75 2.46
C ALA A 48 6.78 -2.88 3.38
N LEU A 49 7.05 -2.76 4.68
CA LEU A 49 6.60 -3.74 5.67
C LEU A 49 5.07 -3.86 5.67
N PHE A 50 4.33 -2.75 5.72
CA PHE A 50 2.86 -2.81 5.71
C PHE A 50 2.28 -3.28 4.39
N ALA A 51 2.95 -3.04 3.25
CA ALA A 51 2.55 -3.62 1.96
C ALA A 51 2.68 -5.15 1.96
N VAL A 52 3.80 -5.66 2.48
CA VAL A 52 4.02 -7.10 2.65
C VAL A 52 3.02 -7.71 3.63
N LEU A 53 2.76 -7.05 4.77
CA LEU A 53 1.76 -7.51 5.73
C LEU A 53 0.36 -7.53 5.11
N LEU A 54 -0.04 -6.51 4.34
CA LEU A 54 -1.34 -6.49 3.66
C LEU A 54 -1.48 -7.66 2.68
N PHE A 55 -0.41 -7.97 1.95
CA PHE A 55 -0.36 -9.13 1.06
C PHE A 55 -0.52 -10.46 1.83
N PHE A 56 0.21 -10.64 2.94
CA PHE A 56 0.08 -11.82 3.81
C PHE A 56 -1.25 -11.89 4.57
N GLY A 57 -1.90 -10.75 4.82
CA GLY A 57 -3.27 -10.67 5.35
C GLY A 57 -4.28 -11.42 4.49
N GLY A 58 -4.07 -11.40 3.17
CA GLY A 58 -4.88 -12.16 2.20
C GLY A 58 -4.78 -13.68 2.38
N PHE A 59 -3.61 -14.21 2.72
CA PHE A 59 -3.41 -15.66 2.93
C PHE A 59 -3.92 -16.12 4.30
N THR A 60 -3.72 -15.31 5.33
CA THR A 60 -4.05 -15.69 6.71
C THR A 60 -5.53 -15.56 7.04
N ASN A 61 -6.35 -15.03 6.13
CA ASN A 61 -7.77 -14.71 6.34
C ASN A 61 -8.06 -13.85 7.58
N LYS A 62 -7.04 -13.15 8.11
CA LYS A 62 -7.16 -12.28 9.28
C LYS A 62 -7.63 -10.90 8.85
N HIS A 63 -8.92 -10.64 9.03
CA HIS A 63 -9.54 -9.36 8.69
C HIS A 63 -8.84 -8.17 9.35
N SER A 64 -8.53 -8.28 10.65
CA SER A 64 -7.86 -7.22 11.41
C SER A 64 -6.47 -6.87 10.86
N LEU A 65 -5.69 -7.85 10.40
CA LEU A 65 -4.36 -7.62 9.86
C LEU A 65 -4.41 -6.84 8.54
N THR A 66 -5.42 -7.14 7.72
CA THR A 66 -5.66 -6.44 6.45
C THR A 66 -6.09 -5.00 6.68
N MET A 67 -6.99 -4.76 7.66
CA MET A 67 -7.45 -3.42 8.00
C MET A 67 -6.33 -2.55 8.58
N ILE A 68 -5.56 -3.06 9.55
CA ILE A 68 -4.48 -2.30 10.19
C ILE A 68 -3.40 -1.96 9.17
N SER A 69 -3.03 -2.91 8.31
CA SER A 69 -2.03 -2.67 7.26
C SER A 69 -2.55 -1.66 6.22
N GLY A 70 -3.82 -1.75 5.83
CA GLY A 70 -4.46 -0.79 4.92
C GLY A 70 -4.49 0.64 5.49
N LEU A 71 -4.83 0.78 6.77
CA LEU A 71 -4.81 2.06 7.46
C LEU A 71 -3.40 2.66 7.51
N ALA A 72 -2.41 1.85 7.90
CA ALA A 72 -1.02 2.29 7.96
C ALA A 72 -0.51 2.74 6.59
N LEU A 73 -0.81 1.98 5.53
CA LEU A 73 -0.46 2.35 4.16
C LEU A 73 -1.14 3.65 3.72
N PHE A 74 -2.41 3.84 4.05
CA PHE A 74 -3.11 5.08 3.76
C PHE A 74 -2.44 6.28 4.44
N LEU A 75 -2.17 6.20 5.74
CA LEU A 75 -1.53 7.28 6.50
C LEU A 75 -0.11 7.60 6.00
N LEU A 76 0.68 6.56 5.73
CA LEU A 76 2.03 6.73 5.17
C LEU A 76 1.98 7.35 3.76
N SER A 77 0.99 6.99 2.95
CA SER A 77 0.80 7.60 1.63
C SER A 77 0.51 9.10 1.73
N VAL A 78 -0.38 9.49 2.64
CA VAL A 78 -0.68 10.90 2.91
C VAL A 78 0.56 11.65 3.39
N TRP A 79 1.36 11.03 4.28
CA TRP A 79 2.62 11.60 4.74
C TRP A 79 3.61 11.82 3.58
N HIS A 80 3.84 10.81 2.75
CA HIS A 80 4.72 10.93 1.58
C HIS A 80 4.25 11.99 0.61
N ILE A 81 2.94 12.06 0.33
CA ILE A 81 2.36 13.10 -0.51
C ILE A 81 2.65 14.48 0.06
N TYR A 82 2.40 14.70 1.35
CA TYR A 82 2.57 16.01 1.99
C TYR A 82 4.03 16.48 1.96
N TRP A 83 4.98 15.61 2.31
CA TRP A 83 6.40 15.97 2.43
C TRP A 83 7.18 15.94 1.11
N GLN A 84 6.77 15.10 0.16
CA GLN A 84 7.45 14.97 -1.13
C GLN A 84 6.67 15.68 -2.25
N TYR A 85 5.69 16.52 -1.90
CA TYR A 85 4.91 17.27 -2.88
C TYR A 85 5.81 18.18 -3.72
N ARG A 86 5.88 17.90 -5.01
CA ARG A 86 6.57 18.73 -6.01
C ARG A 86 5.65 19.05 -7.20
N GLY A 87 4.33 19.11 -6.95
CA GLY A 87 3.29 19.19 -7.97
C GLY A 87 2.79 17.82 -8.44
N ILE A 88 1.98 17.82 -9.50
CA ILE A 88 1.42 16.61 -10.12
C ILE A 88 2.56 15.86 -10.83
N SER A 89 3.20 14.97 -10.08
CA SER A 89 4.32 14.15 -10.53
C SER A 89 3.96 12.66 -10.50
N LEU A 90 4.80 11.82 -11.12
CA LEU A 90 4.62 10.37 -11.10
C LEU A 90 4.56 9.83 -9.66
N ASN A 91 5.44 10.30 -8.78
CA ASN A 91 5.47 9.89 -7.37
C ASN A 91 4.19 10.29 -6.64
N PHE A 92 3.67 11.50 -6.88
CA PHE A 92 2.40 11.93 -6.32
C PHE A 92 1.26 10.97 -6.73
N GLY A 93 1.17 10.64 -8.03
CA GLY A 93 0.17 9.70 -8.54
C GLY A 93 0.33 8.31 -7.93
N ALA A 94 1.55 7.82 -7.82
CA ALA A 94 1.84 6.52 -7.23
C ALA A 94 1.44 6.45 -5.75
N TYR A 95 1.83 7.43 -4.92
CA TYR A 95 1.40 7.51 -3.52
C TYR A 95 -0.10 7.72 -3.37
N ALA A 96 -0.75 8.46 -4.27
CA ALA A 96 -2.20 8.63 -4.25
C ALA A 96 -2.91 7.30 -4.51
N ILE A 97 -2.45 6.54 -5.51
CA ILE A 97 -3.03 5.23 -5.86
C ILE A 97 -2.84 4.23 -4.71
N THR A 98 -1.63 4.12 -4.15
CA THR A 98 -1.39 3.23 -3.00
C THR A 98 -2.19 3.65 -1.78
N GLY A 99 -2.39 4.96 -1.56
CA GLY A 99 -3.27 5.48 -0.51
C GLY A 99 -4.72 5.05 -0.72
N ILE A 100 -5.26 5.19 -1.93
CA ILE A 100 -6.61 4.75 -2.28
C ILE A 100 -6.77 3.24 -2.04
N LEU A 101 -5.79 2.43 -2.46
CA LEU A 101 -5.82 0.99 -2.25
C LEU A 101 -5.72 0.62 -0.76
N GLY A 102 -4.88 1.32 0.01
CA GLY A 102 -4.79 1.17 1.46
C GLY A 102 -6.13 1.45 2.14
N LEU A 103 -6.79 2.55 1.76
CA LEU A 103 -8.11 2.91 2.25
C LEU A 103 -9.17 1.87 1.83
N HIS A 104 -9.12 1.35 0.60
CA HIS A 104 -10.01 0.29 0.16
C HIS A 104 -9.91 -0.95 1.06
N PHE A 105 -8.69 -1.41 1.37
CA PHE A 105 -8.48 -2.55 2.26
C PHE A 105 -8.75 -2.25 3.73
N PHE A 106 -8.61 -0.99 4.16
CA PHE A 106 -9.06 -0.58 5.48
C PHE A 106 -10.58 -0.68 5.64
N VAL A 107 -11.34 -0.17 4.66
CA VAL A 107 -12.82 -0.14 4.72
C VAL A 107 -13.44 -1.50 4.45
N ASN A 108 -12.90 -2.26 3.49
CA ASN A 108 -13.47 -3.54 3.09
C ASN A 108 -12.85 -4.75 3.80
N GLY A 109 -11.65 -4.60 4.37
CA GLY A 109 -10.86 -5.67 4.96
C GLY A 109 -10.65 -6.85 4.02
N ASN A 110 -10.64 -8.07 4.59
CA ASN A 110 -10.45 -9.31 3.84
C ASN A 110 -11.80 -9.90 3.39
N LYS A 111 -12.40 -9.31 2.34
CA LYS A 111 -13.53 -9.88 1.59
C LYS A 111 -13.05 -10.69 0.39
#